data_AF-A0A961UEP8-F1
#
_entry.id   AF-A0A961UEP8-F1
#
_cell.length_a   1.000
_cell.length_b   1.000
_cell.length_c   1.000
_cell.angle_alpha   90.00
_cell.angle_beta   90.00
_cell.angle_gamma   90.00
#
_symmetry.space_group_name_H-M   'P 1'
#
loop_
_entity.id
_entity.type
_entity.pdbx_description
1 polymer ?
#
loop_
_entity_poly.entity_id
_entity_poly.type
_entity_poly.pdbx_seq_one_letter_code
_entity_poly.pdbx_strand_id
1 'polypeptide(L)'
;GSQITKLNPMRAYCVALSAAVTVIVASWLGLPVSSTHIAVGAVFGVGFFREWYTDRSRRRIEYVNRKHGKKGGTTIRPVRDREEQKRRLLVRRSHFMTIIAAWVITVPVAALLAAGLYHALRAILG
;
A
#
# COMPACT_ATOMS: atom_id res chain seq x y z
N GLY A 1 -6.88 13.48 -21.43
CA GLY A 1 -7.72 12.33 -21.03
C GLY A 1 -7.79 11.27 -22.12
N SER A 2 -6.66 10.64 -22.46
CA SER A 2 -6.55 9.60 -23.50
C SER A 2 -5.65 8.43 -23.05
N GLN A 3 -5.66 8.13 -21.75
CA GLN A 3 -4.84 7.09 -21.12
C GLN A 3 -5.70 6.14 -20.24
N ILE A 4 -7.01 6.07 -20.51
CA ILE A 4 -8.02 5.47 -19.61
C ILE A 4 -7.93 3.93 -19.54
N THR A 5 -7.10 3.27 -20.35
CA THR A 5 -6.83 1.85 -20.19
C THR A 5 -5.35 1.54 -20.35
N LYS A 6 -4.61 1.49 -19.22
CA LYS A 6 -3.76 0.35 -18.79
C LYS A 6 -3.13 0.55 -17.40
N LEU A 7 -3.90 1.05 -16.43
CA LEU A 7 -3.83 0.54 -15.06
C LEU A 7 -5.17 -0.16 -14.85
N ASN A 8 -5.18 -1.50 -14.73
CA ASN A 8 -6.40 -2.32 -14.79
C ASN A 8 -7.56 -1.64 -14.01
N PRO A 9 -8.62 -1.13 -14.67
CA PRO A 9 -9.62 -0.25 -14.06
C PRO A 9 -10.28 -0.88 -12.83
N MET A 10 -10.33 -2.21 -12.80
CA MET A 10 -10.76 -2.98 -11.64
C MET A 10 -9.93 -2.68 -10.38
N ARG A 11 -8.63 -2.44 -10.51
CA ARG A 11 -7.72 -2.10 -9.41
C ARG A 11 -7.99 -0.72 -8.85
N ALA A 12 -8.16 0.27 -9.73
CA ALA A 12 -8.49 1.63 -9.32
C ALA A 12 -9.84 1.67 -8.60
N TYR A 13 -10.82 0.91 -9.11
CA TYR A 13 -12.12 0.76 -8.48
C TYR A 13 -12.03 0.12 -7.09
N CYS A 14 -11.30 -0.99 -6.92
CA CYS A 14 -11.12 -1.61 -5.60
C CYS A 14 -10.46 -0.67 -4.58
N VAL A 15 -9.45 0.11 -5.01
CA VAL A 15 -8.80 1.11 -4.14
C VAL A 15 -9.78 2.20 -3.73
N ALA A 16 -10.49 2.79 -4.71
CA ALA A 16 -11.45 3.86 -4.45
C ALA A 16 -12.60 3.38 -3.54
N LEU A 17 -13.11 2.18 -3.77
CA LEU A 17 -14.16 1.56 -2.94
C LEU A 17 -13.66 1.34 -1.51
N SER A 18 -12.45 0.79 -1.32
CA SER A 18 -11.87 0.58 0.00
C SER A 18 -11.68 1.90 0.77
N ALA A 19 -11.21 2.94 0.08
CA ALA A 19 -11.08 4.27 0.66
C ALA A 19 -12.45 4.84 1.06
N ALA A 20 -13.45 4.75 0.17
CA ALA A 20 -14.80 5.24 0.41
C ALA A 20 -15.46 4.54 1.61
N VAL A 21 -15.38 3.21 1.69
CA VAL A 21 -15.90 2.43 2.83
C VAL A 21 -15.24 2.89 4.13
N THR A 22 -13.91 3.10 4.12
CA THR A 22 -13.18 3.56 5.31
C THR A 22 -13.63 4.96 5.74
N VAL A 23 -13.81 5.89 4.80
CA VAL A 23 -14.32 7.24 5.07
C VAL A 23 -15.72 7.17 5.67
N ILE A 24 -16.62 6.37 5.08
CA ILE A 24 -18.01 6.24 5.55
C ILE A 24 -18.04 5.73 7.00
N VAL A 25 -17.27 4.69 7.31
CA VAL A 25 -17.19 4.14 8.67
C VAL A 25 -16.62 5.16 9.65
N ALA A 26 -15.55 5.87 9.28
CA ALA A 26 -14.95 6.89 10.14
C ALA A 26 -15.90 8.07 10.39
N SER A 27 -16.66 8.48 9.37
CA SER A 27 -17.69 9.51 9.48
C SER A 27 -18.82 9.08 10.41
N TRP A 28 -19.25 7.81 10.39
CA TRP A 28 -20.23 7.29 11.34
C TRP A 28 -19.74 7.30 12.79
N LEU A 29 -18.43 7.13 13.00
CA LEU A 29 -17.81 7.20 14.32
C LEU A 29 -17.50 8.64 14.79
N GLY A 30 -17.72 9.64 13.94
CA GLY A 30 -17.45 11.05 14.26
C GLY A 30 -15.97 11.38 14.45
N LEU A 31 -15.06 10.51 14.00
CA LEU A 31 -13.62 10.70 14.21
C LEU A 31 -13.02 11.57 13.09
N PRO A 32 -12.29 12.66 13.41
CA PRO A 32 -11.58 13.44 12.42
C PRO A 32 -10.41 12.62 11.85
N VAL A 33 -10.62 12.03 10.68
CA VAL A 33 -9.64 11.20 9.98
C VAL A 33 -8.95 11.97 8.85
N SER A 34 -7.65 11.71 8.68
CA SER A 34 -6.84 12.30 7.63
C SER A 34 -7.11 11.62 6.28
N SER A 35 -7.60 12.38 5.29
CA SER A 35 -7.89 11.89 3.93
C SER A 35 -6.64 11.36 3.21
N THR A 36 -5.46 11.91 3.49
CA THR A 36 -4.19 11.43 2.95
C THR A 36 -3.83 10.06 3.51
N HIS A 37 -4.01 9.83 4.82
CA HIS A 37 -3.79 8.51 5.43
C HIS A 37 -4.72 7.46 4.84
N ILE A 38 -5.98 7.81 4.58
CA ILE A 38 -6.95 6.88 3.98
C ILE A 38 -6.57 6.57 2.53
N ALA A 39 -6.22 7.58 1.73
CA ALA A 39 -5.83 7.39 0.34
C ALA A 39 -4.55 6.56 0.21
N VAL A 40 -3.52 6.90 0.99
CA VAL A 40 -2.25 6.16 1.07
C VAL A 40 -2.53 4.71 1.52
N GLY A 41 -3.29 4.54 2.61
CA GLY A 41 -3.66 3.24 3.14
C GLY A 41 -4.42 2.36 2.14
N ALA A 42 -5.38 2.90 1.39
CA ALA A 42 -6.14 2.15 0.40
C ALA A 42 -5.28 1.71 -0.80
N VAL A 43 -4.39 2.59 -1.30
CA VAL A 43 -3.48 2.28 -2.42
C VAL A 43 -2.50 1.18 -2.02
N PHE A 44 -1.84 1.33 -0.88
CA PHE A 44 -0.89 0.34 -0.38
C PHE A 44 -1.60 -0.95 0.04
N GLY A 45 -2.74 -0.86 0.72
CA GLY A 45 -3.53 -2.01 1.18
C GLY A 45 -3.96 -2.93 0.05
N VAL A 46 -4.59 -2.41 -1.01
CA VAL A 46 -4.97 -3.22 -2.18
C VAL A 46 -3.75 -3.76 -2.92
N GLY A 47 -2.65 -2.98 -2.98
CA GLY A 47 -1.39 -3.41 -3.56
C GLY A 47 -0.79 -4.63 -2.83
N PHE A 48 -0.71 -4.56 -1.50
CA PHE A 48 -0.21 -5.64 -0.64
C PHE A 48 -1.14 -6.85 -0.64
N PHE A 49 -2.45 -6.63 -0.52
CA PHE A 49 -3.45 -7.69 -0.53
C PHE A 49 -3.39 -8.50 -1.83
N ARG A 50 -3.25 -7.82 -2.97
CA ARG A 50 -3.10 -8.49 -4.27
C ARG A 50 -1.80 -9.29 -4.35
N GLU A 51 -0.68 -8.74 -3.89
CA GLU A 51 0.60 -9.46 -3.91
C GLU A 51 0.50 -10.72 -3.05
N TRP A 52 -0.02 -10.59 -1.83
CA TRP A 52 -0.28 -11.72 -0.94
C TRP A 52 -1.21 -12.75 -1.58
N TYR A 53 -2.31 -12.32 -2.19
CA TYR A 53 -3.26 -13.21 -2.88
C TYR A 53 -2.63 -13.89 -4.11
N THR A 54 -1.81 -13.16 -4.87
CA THR A 54 -1.15 -13.67 -6.09
C THR A 54 -0.03 -14.66 -5.75
N ASP A 55 0.71 -14.41 -4.68
CA ASP A 55 1.77 -15.29 -4.18
C ASP A 55 1.18 -16.56 -3.55
N ARG A 56 0.05 -16.45 -2.83
CA ARG A 56 -0.69 -17.58 -2.25
C ARG A 56 -1.47 -18.41 -3.29
N SER A 57 -1.61 -17.94 -4.52
CA SER A 57 -2.47 -18.59 -5.53
C SER A 57 -1.87 -19.91 -6.04
N ARG A 58 -2.17 -21.02 -5.35
CA ARG A 58 -1.84 -22.40 -5.76
C ARG A 58 -2.26 -22.70 -7.21
N ARG A 59 -3.36 -22.08 -7.69
CA ARG A 59 -3.87 -22.21 -9.06
C ARG A 59 -2.84 -21.83 -10.13
N ARG A 60 -1.93 -20.89 -9.87
CA ARG A 60 -0.89 -20.51 -10.84
C ARG A 60 0.16 -21.62 -10.99
N ILE A 61 0.58 -22.22 -9.88
CA ILE A 61 1.53 -23.35 -9.88
C ILE A 61 0.92 -24.53 -10.65
N GLU A 62 -0.36 -24.80 -10.40
CA GLU A 62 -1.09 -25.85 -11.10
C GLU A 62 -1.25 -25.58 -12.61
N TYR A 63 -1.54 -24.33 -13.00
CA TYR A 63 -1.62 -23.97 -14.43
C TYR A 63 -0.27 -24.14 -15.14
N VAL A 64 0.84 -23.76 -14.51
CA VAL A 64 2.19 -23.96 -15.05
C VAL A 64 2.53 -25.45 -15.15
N ASN A 65 2.14 -26.25 -14.14
CA ASN A 65 2.33 -27.70 -14.15
C ASN A 65 1.47 -28.38 -15.23
N ARG A 66 0.22 -27.93 -15.43
CA ARG A 66 -0.69 -28.45 -16.46
C ARG A 66 -0.20 -28.13 -17.87
N LYS A 67 0.36 -26.92 -18.08
CA LYS A 67 0.93 -26.51 -19.37
C LYS A 67 2.23 -27.24 -19.73
N HIS A 68 3.01 -27.68 -18.74
CA HIS A 68 4.22 -28.50 -18.95
C HIS A 68 3.92 -29.99 -19.20
N GLY A 69 2.65 -30.42 -19.25
CA GLY A 69 2.27 -31.71 -19.84
C GLY A 69 2.72 -32.97 -19.08
N LYS A 70 3.12 -32.89 -17.80
CA LYS A 70 3.54 -34.08 -17.04
C LYS A 70 2.36 -34.78 -16.37
N LYS A 71 1.89 -35.88 -16.97
CA LYS A 71 1.17 -36.96 -16.28
C LYS A 71 2.17 -37.73 -15.41
N GLY A 72 2.26 -37.42 -14.12
CA GLY A 72 3.02 -38.25 -13.17
C GLY A 72 3.68 -37.48 -12.05
N GLY A 73 3.01 -37.46 -10.88
CA GLY A 73 3.53 -37.45 -9.49
C GLY A 73 4.59 -36.44 -9.01
N THR A 74 5.40 -35.83 -9.86
CA THR A 74 6.58 -35.06 -9.44
C THR A 74 6.27 -33.57 -9.53
N THR A 75 5.98 -32.95 -8.39
CA THR A 75 5.67 -31.51 -8.32
C THR A 75 6.98 -30.73 -8.46
N ILE A 76 7.35 -30.34 -9.69
CA ILE A 76 8.48 -29.44 -9.89
C ILE A 76 8.03 -28.04 -9.48
N ARG A 77 8.39 -27.60 -8.29
CA ARG A 77 8.25 -26.20 -7.89
C ARG A 77 9.21 -25.42 -8.80
N PRO A 78 8.74 -24.54 -9.70
CA PRO A 78 9.66 -23.78 -10.54
C PRO A 78 10.63 -23.06 -9.60
N VAL A 79 11.93 -23.31 -9.77
CA VAL A 79 12.99 -22.59 -9.06
C VAL A 79 12.92 -21.17 -9.56
N ARG A 80 12.05 -20.40 -8.93
CA ARG A 80 11.76 -19.03 -9.30
C ARG A 80 12.94 -18.24 -8.80
N ASP A 81 13.75 -17.77 -9.74
CA ASP A 81 14.93 -17.00 -9.42
C ASP A 81 14.51 -15.80 -8.57
N ARG A 82 15.05 -15.68 -7.35
CA ARG A 82 14.64 -14.64 -6.39
C ARG A 82 14.83 -13.25 -6.99
N GLU A 83 15.81 -13.12 -7.89
CA GLU A 83 16.11 -11.98 -8.74
C GLU A 83 14.90 -11.55 -9.59
N GLU A 84 14.24 -12.49 -10.26
CA GLU A 84 13.08 -12.22 -11.12
C GLU A 84 11.82 -11.89 -10.30
N GLN A 85 11.65 -12.50 -9.13
CA GLN A 85 10.56 -12.14 -8.21
C GLN A 85 10.70 -10.69 -7.73
N LYS A 86 11.91 -10.26 -7.35
CA LYS A 86 12.18 -8.87 -6.95
C LYS A 86 11.87 -7.86 -8.07
N ARG A 87 12.13 -8.21 -9.34
CA ARG A 87 11.80 -7.36 -10.50
C ARG A 87 10.31 -7.24 -10.80
N ARG A 88 9.48 -8.19 -10.36
CA ARG A 88 8.02 -8.18 -10.57
C ARG A 88 7.23 -7.51 -9.43
N LEU A 89 7.90 -7.14 -8.33
CA LEU A 89 7.27 -6.40 -7.24
C LEU A 89 6.99 -4.95 -7.69
N LEU A 90 5.76 -4.74 -8.15
CA LEU A 90 5.24 -3.45 -8.66
C LEU A 90 5.14 -2.34 -7.58
N VAL A 91 5.36 -2.67 -6.31
CA VAL A 91 5.42 -1.69 -5.21
C VAL A 91 6.64 -2.02 -4.36
N ARG A 92 7.70 -1.24 -4.55
CA ARG A 92 8.90 -1.35 -3.72
C ARG A 92 8.49 -0.99 -2.29
N ARG A 93 8.47 -1.98 -1.39
CA ARG A 93 8.10 -1.82 0.02
C ARG A 93 8.87 -0.69 0.72
N SER A 94 10.03 -0.29 0.17
CA SER A 94 10.83 0.83 0.64
C SER A 94 10.11 2.17 0.58
N HIS A 95 9.33 2.48 -0.47
CA HIS A 95 8.68 3.80 -0.59
C HIS A 95 7.62 4.02 0.50
N PHE A 96 6.92 2.96 0.89
CA PHE A 96 5.98 2.99 2.01
C PHE A 96 6.69 3.33 3.32
N MET A 97 7.83 2.66 3.59
CA MET A 97 8.62 2.92 4.79
C MET A 97 9.19 4.34 4.80
N THR A 98 9.54 4.91 3.65
CA THR A 98 9.96 6.31 3.56
C THR A 98 8.84 7.28 3.94
N ILE A 99 7.61 7.03 3.51
CA ILE A 99 6.45 7.88 3.86
C ILE A 99 6.18 7.82 5.38
N ILE A 100 6.22 6.63 5.96
CA ILE A 100 6.04 6.48 7.42
C ILE A 100 7.18 7.15 8.18
N ALA A 101 8.43 6.93 7.78
CA ALA A 101 9.59 7.57 8.41
C ALA A 101 9.47 9.09 8.34
N ALA A 102 9.01 9.63 7.20
CA ALA A 102 8.76 11.06 7.06
C ALA A 102 7.71 11.54 8.07
N TRP A 103 6.57 10.86 8.23
CA TRP A 103 5.56 11.24 9.24
C TRP A 103 6.08 11.17 10.67
N VAL A 104 6.86 10.14 11.00
CA VAL A 104 7.45 9.97 12.34
C VAL A 104 8.45 11.07 12.65
N ILE A 105 9.15 11.61 11.65
CA ILE A 105 10.13 12.69 11.83
C ILE A 105 9.46 14.07 11.78
N THR A 106 8.53 14.30 10.85
CA THR A 106 7.95 15.63 10.65
C THR A 106 6.98 16.04 11.75
N VAL A 107 6.27 15.08 12.36
CA VAL A 107 5.31 15.39 13.44
C VAL A 107 6.01 15.91 14.71
N PRO A 108 7.06 15.26 15.24
CA PRO A 108 7.82 15.80 16.37
C PRO A 108 8.51 17.12 16.05
N VAL A 109 9.09 17.27 14.85
CA VAL A 109 9.74 18.51 14.44
C VAL A 109 8.73 19.68 14.42
N ALA A 110 7.54 19.46 13.86
CA ALA A 110 6.47 20.45 13.88
C ALA A 110 6.01 20.79 15.31
N ALA A 111 5.90 19.78 16.18
CA ALA A 111 5.53 19.97 17.58
C ALA A 111 6.57 20.79 18.36
N LEU A 112 7.87 20.51 18.18
CA LEU A 112 8.95 21.24 18.83
C LEU A 112 9.03 22.68 18.33
N LEU A 113 8.89 22.91 17.02
CA LEU A 113 8.84 24.26 16.46
C LEU A 113 7.64 25.06 16.99
N ALA A 114 6.45 24.45 17.05
CA ALA A 114 5.27 25.08 17.62
C ALA A 114 5.45 25.42 19.11
N ALA A 115 6.04 24.51 19.89
CA ALA A 115 6.32 24.72 21.31
C ALA A 115 7.34 25.85 21.54
N GLY A 116 8.39 25.91 20.71
CA GLY A 116 9.39 26.98 20.75
C GLY A 116 8.79 28.34 20.39
N LEU A 117 7.98 28.40 19.33
CA LEU A 117 7.29 29.62 18.93
C LEU A 117 6.32 30.10 20.01
N TYR A 118 5.58 29.20 20.65
CA TYR A 118 4.67 29.53 21.75
C TYR A 118 5.42 30.15 22.94
N HIS A 119 6.56 29.58 23.34
CA HIS A 119 7.38 30.15 24.43
C HIS A 119 7.94 31.53 24.06
N ALA A 120 8.42 31.70 22.83
CA ALA A 120 8.93 32.98 22.36
C ALA A 120 7.84 34.06 22.35
N LEU A 121 6.65 33.75 21.82
CA LEU A 121 5.51 34.67 21.83
C LEU A 121 5.09 35.03 23.25
N ARG A 122 5.04 34.05 24.17
CA ARG A 122 4.71 34.29 25.58
C ARG A 122 5.73 35.17 26.29
N ALA A 123 7.01 35.07 25.95
CA ALA A 123 8.07 35.89 26.53
C ALA A 123 8.11 37.35 26.01
N ILE A 124 7.48 37.61 24.87
CA ILE A 124 7.42 38.95 24.24
C ILE A 124 6.10 39.66 24.59
N LEU A 125 4.99 38.91 24.69
CA LEU A 125 3.63 39.43 24.95
C LEU A 125 3.22 39.39 26.43
N GLY A 126 4.05 38.79 27.30
CA GLY A 126 3.93 38.83 28.76
C GLY A 126 5.06 39.65 29.35
#